data_AF-A0A9Q4EX51-F1
#
_entry.id   AF-A0A9Q4EX51-F1
#
_cell.length_a   1.000
_cell.length_b   1.000
_cell.length_c   1.000
_cell.angle_alpha   90.00
_cell.angle_beta   90.00
_cell.angle_gamma   90.00
#
_symmetry.space_group_name_H-M   'P 1'
#
loop_
_entity.id
_entity.type
_entity.pdbx_description
1 polymer ?
#
loop_
_entity_poly.entity_id
_entity_poly.type
_entity_poly.pdbx_seq_one_letter_code
_entity_poly.pdbx_strand_id
1 'polypeptide(L)'
;MCEFKSGIIFKNRVELAPLENESHSSLLEKLDIEDNEFNASKKFVRAELIPPEKYVITSDISKWTYKVDQDIVPEWYSNDPERYEDEFRESVKDFMNKHFKEEFGYYWTNIRMDGKIYHFMYGVLTRMSFGSNNNYAESSVRKYLKECKLAKDIKCKYGNSITPVENNLLSMDGFNDYGVVKDDVLSIPTFDLFRKCGEKLPLINYPHWLSTPNQTKSRKDSSYVQIVNSNGGVSCNGCGWNVYGVRPFFITES
;
A
#
# COMPACT_ATOMS: atom_id res chain seq x y z
N MET A 1 1.02 14.41 -10.71
CA MET A 1 0.30 13.23 -10.20
C MET A 1 -0.03 13.55 -8.77
N CYS A 2 -1.31 13.51 -8.40
CA CYS A 2 -1.76 13.85 -7.05
C CYS A 2 -1.21 12.85 -6.02
N GLU A 3 -1.02 13.32 -4.80
CA GLU A 3 -0.51 12.55 -3.67
C GLU A 3 -1.67 11.90 -2.89
N PHE A 4 -1.39 10.75 -2.29
CA PHE A 4 -2.35 10.09 -1.40
C PHE A 4 -2.30 10.76 -0.02
N LYS A 5 -3.42 11.13 0.62
CA LYS A 5 -4.83 11.03 0.20
C LYS A 5 -5.33 12.35 -0.38
N SER A 6 -5.96 12.31 -1.55
CA SER A 6 -6.50 13.49 -2.24
C SER A 6 -8.01 13.66 -2.03
N GLY A 7 -8.50 14.90 -2.17
CA GLY A 7 -9.92 15.20 -2.18
C GLY A 7 -10.22 16.66 -2.56
N ILE A 8 -11.52 16.94 -2.63
CA ILE A 8 -12.10 18.25 -2.92
C ILE A 8 -12.89 18.71 -1.70
N ILE A 9 -12.53 19.88 -1.17
CA ILE A 9 -13.23 20.54 -0.08
C ILE A 9 -14.23 21.52 -0.69
N PHE A 10 -15.49 21.39 -0.29
CA PHE A 10 -16.54 22.38 -0.50
C PHE A 10 -16.82 23.11 0.81
N LYS A 11 -17.49 24.26 0.73
CA LYS A 11 -17.89 25.04 1.91
C LYS A 11 -18.66 24.25 2.98
N ASN A 12 -19.36 23.18 2.58
CA ASN A 12 -20.26 22.42 3.44
C ASN A 12 -19.98 20.91 3.50
N ARG A 13 -18.95 20.40 2.80
CA ARG A 13 -18.60 18.98 2.79
C ARG A 13 -17.20 18.75 2.22
N VAL A 14 -16.64 17.58 2.49
CA VAL A 14 -15.43 17.06 1.85
C VAL A 14 -15.80 15.86 0.99
N GLU A 15 -15.32 15.84 -0.26
CA GLU A 15 -15.42 14.70 -1.15
C GLU A 15 -14.00 14.14 -1.37
N LEU A 16 -13.73 12.94 -0.85
CA LEU A 16 -12.42 12.30 -1.03
C LEU A 16 -12.37 11.52 -2.33
N ALA A 17 -11.18 11.45 -2.93
CA ALA A 17 -11.00 10.62 -4.10
C ALA A 17 -11.25 9.14 -3.75
N PRO A 18 -11.79 8.31 -4.66
CA PRO A 18 -11.96 6.89 -4.40
C PRO A 18 -10.60 6.19 -4.24
N LEU A 19 -10.60 4.94 -3.75
CA LEU A 19 -9.41 4.11 -3.81
C LEU A 19 -8.91 4.02 -5.26
N GLU A 20 -7.59 3.94 -5.42
CA GLU A 20 -6.89 3.69 -6.70
C GLU A 20 -6.96 4.82 -7.74
N ASN A 21 -7.68 5.91 -7.47
CA ASN A 21 -7.66 7.10 -8.32
C ASN A 21 -7.66 8.36 -7.47
N GLU A 22 -6.46 8.92 -7.27
CA GLU A 22 -6.23 10.16 -6.52
C GLU A 22 -6.33 11.43 -7.40
N SER A 23 -6.78 11.34 -8.66
CA SER A 23 -6.85 12.51 -9.53
C SER A 23 -7.96 13.48 -9.10
N HIS A 24 -7.60 14.73 -8.78
CA HIS A 24 -8.58 15.79 -8.58
C HIS A 24 -9.44 16.01 -9.83
N SER A 25 -8.84 15.99 -11.03
CA SER A 25 -9.59 16.17 -12.29
C SER A 25 -10.63 15.06 -12.50
N SER A 26 -10.26 13.79 -12.27
CA SER A 26 -11.24 12.69 -12.35
C SER A 26 -12.33 12.79 -11.28
N LEU A 27 -12.02 13.32 -10.09
CA LEU A 27 -13.00 13.52 -9.03
C LEU A 27 -13.96 14.68 -9.37
N LEU A 28 -13.45 15.80 -9.87
CA LEU A 28 -14.26 16.93 -10.32
C LEU A 28 -15.18 16.55 -11.48
N GLU A 29 -14.68 15.79 -12.46
CA GLU A 29 -15.48 15.24 -13.56
C GLU A 29 -16.64 14.38 -13.05
N LYS A 30 -16.38 13.47 -12.09
CA LYS A 30 -17.42 12.64 -11.46
C LYS A 30 -18.46 13.44 -10.68
N LEU A 31 -18.08 14.62 -10.18
CA LEU A 31 -18.96 15.52 -9.45
C LEU A 31 -19.70 16.50 -10.38
N ASP A 32 -19.51 16.40 -11.71
CA ASP A 32 -20.04 17.32 -12.72
C ASP A 32 -19.62 18.78 -12.46
N ILE A 33 -18.36 18.97 -12.08
CA ILE A 33 -17.76 20.28 -11.81
C ILE A 33 -16.66 20.54 -12.81
N GLU A 34 -16.83 21.62 -13.56
CA GLU A 34 -15.82 22.10 -14.49
C GLU A 34 -14.56 22.58 -13.75
N ASP A 35 -13.41 22.08 -14.18
CA ASP A 35 -12.11 22.48 -13.66
C ASP A 35 -11.65 23.78 -14.34
N ASN A 36 -12.03 24.92 -13.75
CA ASN A 36 -11.62 26.25 -14.21
C ASN A 36 -11.33 27.21 -13.06
N GLU A 37 -10.67 28.34 -13.38
CA GLU A 37 -10.25 29.35 -12.41
C GLU A 37 -11.42 29.96 -11.64
N PHE A 38 -12.56 30.18 -12.29
CA PHE A 38 -13.77 30.70 -11.65
C PHE A 38 -14.27 29.73 -10.56
N ASN A 39 -14.32 28.44 -10.85
CA ASN A 39 -14.76 27.44 -9.89
C ASN A 39 -13.71 27.23 -8.79
N ALA A 40 -12.41 27.19 -9.12
CA ALA A 40 -11.34 27.08 -8.12
C ALA A 40 -11.33 28.26 -7.14
N SER A 41 -11.68 29.47 -7.60
CA SER A 41 -11.74 30.67 -6.75
C SER A 41 -13.05 30.86 -5.99
N LYS A 42 -14.08 30.02 -6.21
CA LYS A 42 -15.42 30.21 -5.61
C LYS A 42 -16.04 28.95 -4.99
N LYS A 43 -15.85 27.79 -5.61
CA LYS A 43 -16.64 26.59 -5.34
C LYS A 43 -15.91 25.56 -4.49
N PHE A 44 -14.62 25.36 -4.71
CA PHE A 44 -13.90 24.25 -4.09
C PHE A 44 -12.43 24.54 -3.81
N VAL A 45 -11.83 23.69 -2.99
CA VAL A 45 -10.38 23.62 -2.75
C VAL A 45 -9.89 22.19 -2.98
N ARG A 46 -8.88 22.02 -3.83
CA ARG A 46 -8.12 20.77 -3.96
C ARG A 46 -7.19 20.64 -2.77
N ALA A 47 -7.29 19.51 -2.09
CA ALA A 47 -6.44 19.22 -0.95
C ALA A 47 -5.84 17.82 -1.05
N GLU A 48 -4.69 17.66 -0.41
CA GLU A 48 -3.96 16.42 -0.23
C GLU A 48 -3.55 16.30 1.24
N LEU A 49 -3.61 15.10 1.79
CA LEU A 49 -3.10 14.79 3.12
C LEU A 49 -2.08 13.67 3.01
N ILE A 50 -0.81 14.03 3.12
CA ILE A 50 0.31 13.21 2.66
C ILE A 50 0.99 12.53 3.86
N PRO A 51 1.18 11.20 3.85
CA PRO A 51 1.89 10.52 4.93
C PRO A 51 3.35 11.00 5.06
N PRO A 52 3.94 10.99 6.27
CA PRO A 52 5.28 11.52 6.52
C PRO A 52 6.37 10.91 5.64
N GLU A 53 6.26 9.61 5.37
CA GLU A 53 7.07 8.95 4.36
C GLU A 53 6.16 8.49 3.22
N LYS A 54 6.52 8.91 2.00
CA LYS A 54 5.78 8.56 0.80
C LYS A 54 5.61 7.04 0.69
N TYR A 55 4.38 6.60 0.44
CA TYR A 55 3.95 5.20 0.30
C TYR A 55 3.90 4.37 1.60
N VAL A 56 4.44 4.88 2.71
CA VAL A 56 4.34 4.24 4.03
C VAL A 56 3.13 4.82 4.76
N ILE A 57 2.03 4.06 4.79
CA ILE A 57 0.75 4.56 5.31
C ILE A 57 0.63 4.23 6.80
N THR A 58 0.94 5.19 7.65
CA THR A 58 0.83 5.08 9.11
C THR A 58 -0.53 5.54 9.61
N SER A 59 -1.00 4.99 10.74
CA SER A 59 -2.32 5.32 11.30
C SER A 59 -2.41 6.63 12.05
N ASP A 60 -1.27 7.25 12.37
CA ASP A 60 -1.22 8.56 13.02
C ASP A 60 -1.37 9.69 12.00
N ILE A 61 -2.62 9.95 11.62
CA ILE A 61 -3.01 10.97 10.62
C ILE A 61 -2.60 12.39 11.06
N SER A 62 -2.45 12.64 12.36
CA SER A 62 -2.00 13.95 12.86
C SER A 62 -0.60 14.32 12.35
N LYS A 63 0.24 13.32 12.05
CA LYS A 63 1.57 13.52 11.48
C LYS A 63 1.58 13.78 9.98
N TRP A 64 0.46 13.55 9.30
CA TRP A 64 0.38 13.71 7.85
C TRP A 64 0.36 15.19 7.48
N THR A 65 1.02 15.53 6.39
CA THR A 65 1.15 16.90 5.88
C THR A 65 -0.07 17.25 5.05
N TYR A 66 -0.84 18.22 5.52
CA TYR A 66 -1.92 18.79 4.73
C TYR A 66 -1.35 19.78 3.71
N LYS A 67 -1.86 19.74 2.48
CA LYS A 67 -1.44 20.58 1.37
C LYS A 67 -2.66 20.99 0.55
N VAL A 68 -2.79 22.29 0.29
CA VAL A 68 -3.69 22.82 -0.73
C VAL A 68 -2.99 22.73 -2.09
N ASP A 69 -3.66 22.13 -3.08
CA ASP A 69 -3.12 21.88 -4.43
C ASP A 69 -3.77 22.80 -5.48
N GLN A 70 -3.79 24.11 -5.20
CA GLN A 70 -4.21 25.16 -6.14
C GLN A 70 -3.70 26.54 -5.72
N ASP A 71 -3.52 27.43 -6.70
CA ASP A 71 -2.94 28.78 -6.46
C ASP A 71 -3.95 29.78 -5.88
N ILE A 72 -5.23 29.61 -6.20
CA ILE A 72 -6.31 30.50 -5.79
C ILE A 72 -7.34 29.69 -5.02
N VAL A 73 -7.73 30.17 -3.84
CA VAL A 73 -8.75 29.54 -3.00
C VAL A 73 -9.95 30.47 -2.78
N PRO A 74 -11.15 29.94 -2.50
CA PRO A 74 -12.30 30.77 -2.18
C PRO A 74 -12.15 31.52 -0.87
N GLU A 75 -12.76 32.70 -0.79
CA GLU A 75 -12.75 33.55 0.42
C GLU A 75 -13.26 32.81 1.67
N TRP A 76 -14.28 31.96 1.50
CA TRP A 76 -14.81 31.16 2.61
C TRP A 76 -13.77 30.20 3.21
N TYR A 77 -12.79 29.75 2.41
CA TYR A 77 -11.70 28.89 2.87
C TYR A 77 -10.62 29.73 3.54
N SER A 78 -10.18 30.82 2.89
CA SER A 78 -9.15 31.72 3.43
C SER A 78 -9.52 32.36 4.76
N ASN A 79 -10.82 32.55 5.02
CA ASN A 79 -11.30 33.12 6.27
C ASN A 79 -11.23 32.13 7.46
N ASP A 80 -11.15 30.82 7.20
CA ASP A 80 -11.13 29.78 8.25
C ASP A 80 -10.40 28.49 7.78
N PRO A 81 -9.12 28.58 7.38
CA PRO A 81 -8.43 27.46 6.74
C PRO A 81 -8.21 26.28 7.69
N GLU A 82 -8.01 26.55 8.99
CA GLU A 82 -7.79 25.52 10.02
C GLU A 82 -9.01 24.61 10.14
N ARG A 83 -10.22 25.17 10.16
CA ARG A 83 -11.46 24.38 10.20
C ARG A 83 -11.56 23.41 9.02
N TYR A 84 -11.29 23.87 7.78
CA TYR A 84 -11.40 23.00 6.60
C TYR A 84 -10.30 21.94 6.55
N GLU A 85 -9.10 22.27 7.03
CA GLU A 85 -8.05 21.27 7.22
C GLU A 85 -8.51 20.18 8.22
N ASP A 86 -9.09 20.57 9.37
CA ASP A 86 -9.60 19.63 10.36
C ASP A 86 -10.74 18.75 9.81
N GLU A 87 -11.70 19.35 9.09
CA GLU A 87 -12.77 18.61 8.41
C GLU A 87 -12.21 17.63 7.37
N PHE A 88 -11.15 18.00 6.65
CA PHE A 88 -10.47 17.12 5.70
C PHE A 88 -9.75 15.96 6.40
N ARG A 89 -9.02 16.24 7.49
CA ARG A 89 -8.30 15.23 8.28
C ARG A 89 -9.26 14.20 8.87
N GLU A 90 -10.38 14.63 9.44
CA GLU A 90 -11.39 13.69 9.97
C GLU A 90 -12.05 12.90 8.84
N SER A 91 -12.33 13.51 7.68
CA SER A 91 -12.85 12.78 6.51
C SER A 91 -11.87 11.68 6.05
N VAL A 92 -10.56 11.97 6.02
CA VAL A 92 -9.53 10.97 5.65
C VAL A 92 -9.48 9.86 6.68
N LYS A 93 -9.55 10.18 7.97
CA LYS A 93 -9.57 9.19 9.05
C LYS A 93 -10.78 8.26 8.97
N ASP A 94 -11.96 8.80 8.73
CA ASP A 94 -13.17 8.01 8.53
C ASP A 94 -13.07 7.11 7.31
N PHE A 95 -12.53 7.63 6.20
CA PHE A 95 -12.24 6.83 5.01
C PHE A 95 -11.29 5.67 5.33
N MET A 96 -10.17 5.92 6.01
CA MET A 96 -9.20 4.88 6.35
C MET A 96 -9.82 3.81 7.25
N ASN A 97 -10.61 4.20 8.26
CA ASN A 97 -11.27 3.27 9.18
C ASN A 97 -12.41 2.49 8.52
N LYS A 98 -13.06 3.05 7.51
CA LYS A 98 -14.10 2.38 6.72
C LYS A 98 -13.53 1.30 5.81
N HIS A 99 -12.35 1.55 5.23
CA HIS A 99 -11.76 0.67 4.21
C HIS A 99 -10.73 -0.32 4.77
N PHE A 100 -10.11 -0.01 5.91
CA PHE A 100 -9.00 -0.79 6.45
C PHE A 100 -9.14 -1.04 7.94
N LYS A 101 -8.47 -2.09 8.41
CA LYS A 101 -8.27 -2.33 9.83
C LYS A 101 -6.99 -1.64 10.29
N GLU A 102 -7.11 -0.71 11.24
CA GLU A 102 -5.94 -0.14 11.92
C GLU A 102 -5.39 -1.14 12.94
N GLU A 103 -4.11 -1.49 12.80
CA GLU A 103 -3.32 -2.20 13.82
C GLU A 103 -1.83 -1.92 13.69
N PHE A 104 -1.13 -1.92 14.83
CA PHE A 104 0.33 -1.77 14.92
C PHE A 104 0.86 -0.47 14.33
N GLY A 105 0.04 0.58 14.26
CA GLY A 105 0.43 1.85 13.65
C GLY A 105 0.26 1.89 12.12
N TYR A 106 -0.41 0.89 11.53
CA TYR A 106 -0.60 0.75 10.09
C TYR A 106 -2.04 0.33 9.75
N TYR A 107 -2.38 0.40 8.47
CA TYR A 107 -3.67 -0.05 7.94
C TYR A 107 -3.54 -1.36 7.16
N TRP A 108 -4.52 -2.25 7.35
CA TRP A 108 -4.52 -3.62 6.83
C TRP A 108 -5.82 -3.93 6.07
N THR A 109 -5.68 -4.56 4.90
CA THR A 109 -6.77 -5.22 4.18
C THR A 109 -6.87 -6.66 4.65
N ASN A 110 -8.02 -7.02 5.21
CA ASN A 110 -8.25 -8.37 5.74
C ASN A 110 -9.06 -9.20 4.73
N ILE A 111 -8.48 -10.30 4.26
CA ILE A 111 -9.12 -11.18 3.28
C ILE A 111 -9.30 -12.56 3.92
N ARG A 112 -10.56 -13.02 4.02
CA ARG A 112 -10.89 -14.36 4.54
C ARG A 112 -10.82 -15.39 3.41
N MET A 113 -9.98 -16.40 3.59
CA MET A 113 -9.79 -17.51 2.63
C MET A 113 -9.41 -18.78 3.38
N ASP A 114 -9.95 -19.92 2.98
CA ASP A 114 -9.58 -21.25 3.51
C ASP A 114 -9.61 -21.35 5.05
N GLY A 115 -10.61 -20.72 5.69
CA GLY A 115 -10.75 -20.72 7.16
C GLY A 115 -9.77 -19.81 7.91
N LYS A 116 -9.01 -18.96 7.21
CA LYS A 116 -8.00 -18.06 7.76
C LYS A 116 -8.27 -16.61 7.36
N ILE A 117 -7.63 -15.68 8.06
CA ILE A 117 -7.62 -14.26 7.73
C ILE A 117 -6.21 -13.88 7.28
N TYR A 118 -6.10 -13.39 6.05
CA TYR A 118 -4.88 -12.83 5.51
C TYR A 118 -4.92 -11.32 5.68
N HIS A 119 -3.95 -10.78 6.42
CA HIS A 119 -3.84 -9.36 6.70
C HIS A 119 -2.76 -8.76 5.81
N PHE A 120 -3.16 -8.05 4.75
CA PHE A 120 -2.23 -7.39 3.82
C PHE A 120 -2.07 -5.92 4.17
N MET A 121 -0.85 -5.44 4.32
CA MET A 121 -0.59 -4.02 4.57
C MET A 121 -1.11 -3.16 3.41
N TYR A 122 -1.74 -2.04 3.73
CA TYR A 122 -2.03 -0.98 2.77
C TYR A 122 -0.85 0.01 2.72
N GLY A 123 -0.29 0.22 1.53
CA GLY A 123 1.03 0.85 1.36
C GLY A 123 2.19 -0.14 1.48
N VAL A 124 3.34 0.35 1.91
CA VAL A 124 4.56 -0.45 2.10
C VAL A 124 5.15 -0.19 3.47
N LEU A 125 5.85 -1.18 4.02
CA LEU A 125 6.56 -1.03 5.30
C LEU A 125 7.87 -0.27 5.13
N THR A 126 8.54 -0.48 4.00
CA THR A 126 9.82 0.14 3.65
C THR A 126 10.11 -0.04 2.16
N ARG A 127 11.20 0.56 1.67
CA ARG A 127 11.69 0.45 0.30
C ARG A 127 13.12 -0.07 0.33
N MET A 128 13.38 -1.15 -0.39
CA MET A 128 14.73 -1.74 -0.46
C MET A 128 14.93 -2.56 -1.73
N SER A 129 16.19 -2.87 -2.04
CA SER A 129 16.50 -3.92 -2.99
C SER A 129 16.10 -5.28 -2.45
N PHE A 130 15.81 -6.21 -3.36
CA PHE A 130 15.39 -7.55 -2.97
C PHE A 130 16.53 -8.32 -2.29
N GLY A 131 17.70 -8.32 -2.93
CA GLY A 131 18.89 -9.05 -2.47
C GLY A 131 19.91 -9.23 -3.57
N SER A 132 21.00 -9.96 -3.27
CA SER A 132 22.06 -10.27 -4.24
C SER A 132 21.63 -11.25 -5.33
N ASN A 133 20.56 -12.00 -5.10
CA ASN A 133 19.92 -12.92 -6.04
C ASN A 133 18.39 -12.87 -5.87
N ASN A 134 17.66 -13.62 -6.70
CA ASN A 134 16.21 -13.67 -6.70
C ASN A 134 15.60 -14.75 -5.77
N ASN A 135 16.39 -15.41 -4.93
CA ASN A 135 15.90 -16.37 -3.95
C ASN A 135 15.37 -15.65 -2.70
N TYR A 136 14.05 -15.65 -2.50
CA TYR A 136 13.44 -15.03 -1.32
C TYR A 136 13.98 -15.57 0.01
N ALA A 137 14.36 -16.84 0.07
CA ALA A 137 14.88 -17.46 1.29
C ALA A 137 16.14 -16.77 1.83
N GLU A 138 16.96 -16.23 0.94
CA GLU A 138 18.24 -15.55 1.19
C GLU A 138 18.14 -14.02 1.08
N SER A 139 16.96 -13.50 0.73
CA SER A 139 16.76 -12.10 0.40
C SER A 139 16.96 -11.15 1.60
N SER A 140 17.41 -9.93 1.30
CA SER A 140 17.45 -8.83 2.26
C SER A 140 16.04 -8.52 2.79
N VAL A 141 15.02 -8.66 1.94
CA VAL A 141 13.61 -8.44 2.31
C VAL A 141 13.16 -9.41 3.39
N ARG A 142 13.37 -10.72 3.21
CA ARG A 142 12.97 -11.73 4.21
C ARG A 142 13.72 -11.51 5.52
N LYS A 143 15.03 -11.22 5.46
CA LYS A 143 15.82 -10.91 6.66
C LYS A 143 15.24 -9.72 7.42
N TYR A 144 14.95 -8.63 6.72
CA TYR A 144 14.33 -7.44 7.32
C TYR A 144 12.99 -7.77 8.00
N LEU A 145 12.11 -8.51 7.31
CA LEU A 145 10.79 -8.86 7.85
C LEU A 145 10.87 -9.76 9.09
N LYS A 146 11.89 -10.60 9.21
CA LYS A 146 12.10 -11.43 10.42
C LYS A 146 12.54 -10.64 11.64
N GLU A 147 13.35 -9.61 11.43
CA GLU A 147 14.03 -8.89 12.51
C GLU A 147 13.30 -7.60 12.93
N CYS A 148 12.40 -7.09 12.08
CA CYS A 148 11.74 -5.81 12.30
C CYS A 148 10.82 -5.83 13.53
N LYS A 149 10.57 -4.63 14.07
CA LYS A 149 9.71 -4.44 15.24
C LYS A 149 8.30 -4.99 15.00
N LEU A 150 7.74 -4.77 13.81
CA LEU A 150 6.38 -5.19 13.45
C LEU A 150 6.17 -6.70 13.61
N ALA A 151 7.15 -7.53 13.20
CA ALA A 151 7.05 -8.97 13.38
C ALA A 151 7.01 -9.39 14.86
N LYS A 152 7.75 -8.69 15.73
CA LYS A 152 7.73 -8.91 17.19
C LYS A 152 6.38 -8.49 17.79
N ASP A 153 5.84 -7.35 17.36
CA ASP A 153 4.56 -6.83 17.83
C ASP A 153 3.40 -7.76 17.43
N ILE A 154 3.40 -8.26 16.18
CA ILE A 154 2.43 -9.24 15.69
C ILE A 154 2.52 -10.53 16.50
N LYS A 155 3.74 -11.06 16.72
CA LYS A 155 3.93 -12.29 17.51
C LYS A 155 3.49 -12.11 18.97
N CYS A 156 3.70 -10.93 19.54
CA CYS A 156 3.25 -10.62 20.89
C CYS A 156 1.72 -10.61 21.01
N LYS A 157 1.02 -10.03 20.02
CA LYS A 157 -0.45 -9.94 20.03
C LYS A 157 -1.15 -11.25 19.62
N TYR A 158 -0.65 -11.92 18.58
CA TYR A 158 -1.32 -13.05 17.92
C TYR A 158 -0.60 -14.39 18.11
N GLY A 159 0.40 -14.50 18.99
CA GLY A 159 1.30 -15.67 19.04
C GLY A 159 0.62 -17.05 19.06
N ASN A 160 -0.56 -17.19 19.68
CA ASN A 160 -1.31 -18.45 19.71
C ASN A 160 -2.28 -18.66 18.54
N SER A 161 -2.63 -17.60 17.80
CA SER A 161 -3.57 -17.62 16.68
C SER A 161 -2.89 -17.30 15.34
N ILE A 162 -1.58 -17.11 15.33
CA ILE A 162 -0.80 -16.88 14.12
C ILE A 162 -0.67 -18.19 13.35
N THR A 163 -0.99 -18.15 12.05
CA THR A 163 -0.68 -19.25 11.14
C THR A 163 0.66 -18.95 10.46
N PRO A 164 1.69 -19.79 10.60
CA PRO A 164 2.96 -19.56 9.92
C PRO A 164 2.79 -19.55 8.40
N VAL A 165 3.46 -18.60 7.74
CA VAL A 165 3.40 -18.45 6.29
C VAL A 165 4.23 -19.54 5.61
N GLU A 166 3.65 -20.14 4.56
CA GLU A 166 4.33 -21.03 3.64
C GLU A 166 4.37 -20.40 2.24
N ASN A 167 5.56 -20.03 1.78
CA ASN A 167 5.80 -19.44 0.47
C ASN A 167 6.50 -20.46 -0.44
N ASN A 168 5.77 -20.97 -1.43
CA ASN A 168 6.34 -21.78 -2.51
C ASN A 168 7.09 -20.86 -3.49
N LEU A 169 8.40 -21.05 -3.65
CA LEU A 169 9.28 -20.23 -4.49
C LEU A 169 9.38 -20.77 -5.92
N LEU A 170 8.29 -21.33 -6.43
CA LEU A 170 8.15 -21.78 -7.80
C LEU A 170 8.35 -20.59 -8.75
N SER A 171 9.23 -20.73 -9.75
CA SER A 171 9.42 -19.70 -10.78
C SER A 171 8.22 -19.63 -11.73
N MET A 172 8.18 -18.56 -12.52
CA MET A 172 7.11 -18.36 -13.52
C MET A 172 7.07 -19.45 -14.61
N ASP A 173 8.19 -20.15 -14.84
CA ASP A 173 8.29 -21.28 -15.78
C ASP A 173 8.27 -22.66 -15.08
N GLY A 174 7.92 -22.70 -13.79
CA GLY A 174 7.65 -23.94 -13.05
C GLY A 174 8.88 -24.63 -12.44
N PHE A 175 10.03 -23.98 -12.36
CA PHE A 175 11.21 -24.52 -11.69
C PHE A 175 11.12 -24.30 -10.17
N ASN A 176 11.49 -25.33 -9.41
CA ASN A 176 11.33 -25.36 -7.95
C ASN A 176 12.67 -25.37 -7.20
N ASP A 177 13.75 -24.89 -7.83
CA ASP A 177 15.12 -24.97 -7.30
C ASP A 177 15.31 -24.36 -5.90
N TYR A 178 14.48 -23.37 -5.54
CA TYR A 178 14.53 -22.71 -4.24
C TYR A 178 13.57 -23.32 -3.21
N GLY A 179 12.72 -24.26 -3.63
CA GLY A 179 11.80 -24.99 -2.76
C GLY A 179 10.77 -24.09 -2.08
N VAL A 180 10.54 -24.35 -0.79
CA VAL A 180 9.49 -23.71 0.00
C VAL A 180 10.10 -23.07 1.24
N VAL A 181 9.72 -21.82 1.50
CA VAL A 181 10.01 -21.10 2.73
C VAL A 181 8.84 -21.26 3.70
N LYS A 182 9.14 -21.62 4.95
CA LYS A 182 8.15 -21.83 6.01
C LYS A 182 8.49 -21.03 7.27
N ASP A 183 7.57 -21.06 8.22
CA ASP A 183 7.71 -20.56 9.60
C ASP A 183 7.84 -19.03 9.76
N ASP A 184 7.55 -18.28 8.70
CA ASP A 184 7.60 -16.82 8.74
C ASP A 184 6.29 -16.27 9.34
N VAL A 185 6.40 -15.36 10.33
CA VAL A 185 5.24 -14.63 10.87
C VAL A 185 4.76 -13.56 9.90
N LEU A 186 5.71 -12.90 9.23
CA LEU A 186 5.50 -11.81 8.30
C LEU A 186 6.26 -12.12 7.01
N SER A 187 5.61 -11.98 5.87
CA SER A 187 6.20 -12.28 4.56
C SER A 187 5.65 -11.37 3.47
N ILE A 188 6.20 -11.42 2.25
CA ILE A 188 5.60 -10.82 1.05
C ILE A 188 4.90 -11.89 0.21
N PRO A 189 3.80 -11.56 -0.49
CA PRO A 189 3.02 -12.55 -1.23
C PRO A 189 3.82 -13.23 -2.34
N THR A 190 3.46 -14.47 -2.65
CA THR A 190 3.81 -15.10 -3.93
C THR A 190 2.91 -14.54 -5.03
N PHE A 191 3.29 -14.74 -6.30
CA PHE A 191 2.43 -14.46 -7.44
C PHE A 191 1.08 -15.18 -7.34
N ASP A 192 1.08 -16.45 -6.92
CA ASP A 192 -0.16 -17.22 -6.79
C ASP A 192 -1.09 -16.67 -5.70
N LEU A 193 -0.54 -16.28 -4.54
CA LEU A 193 -1.32 -15.66 -3.49
C LEU A 193 -1.88 -14.30 -3.93
N PHE A 194 -1.04 -13.47 -4.56
CA PHE A 194 -1.47 -12.19 -5.13
C PHE A 194 -2.64 -12.39 -6.11
N ARG A 195 -2.49 -13.32 -7.07
CA ARG A 195 -3.51 -13.66 -8.06
C ARG A 195 -4.79 -14.20 -7.42
N LYS A 196 -4.67 -15.01 -6.36
CA LYS A 196 -5.82 -15.55 -5.61
C LYS A 196 -6.59 -14.46 -4.86
N CYS A 197 -5.89 -13.47 -4.31
CA CYS A 197 -6.52 -12.33 -3.65
C CYS A 197 -7.20 -11.40 -4.65
N GLY A 198 -6.62 -11.22 -5.84
CA GLY A 198 -7.23 -10.55 -6.98
C GLY A 198 -7.91 -9.21 -6.62
N GLU A 199 -9.17 -9.07 -7.03
CA GLU A 199 -10.03 -7.90 -6.82
C GLU A 199 -10.19 -7.45 -5.35
N LYS A 200 -9.90 -8.33 -4.37
CA LYS A 200 -10.07 -8.03 -2.95
C LYS A 200 -8.87 -7.27 -2.38
N LEU A 201 -7.74 -7.25 -3.09
CA LEU A 201 -6.53 -6.59 -2.65
C LEU A 201 -6.40 -5.22 -3.35
N PRO A 202 -6.56 -4.10 -2.63
CA PRO A 202 -6.50 -2.79 -3.25
C PRO A 202 -5.10 -2.49 -3.79
N LEU A 203 -5.06 -1.73 -4.88
CA LEU A 203 -3.83 -1.20 -5.44
C LEU A 203 -3.19 -0.19 -4.47
N ILE A 204 -1.87 -0.08 -4.58
CA ILE A 204 -1.08 0.88 -3.82
C ILE A 204 -0.24 1.71 -4.80
N ASN A 205 0.02 2.97 -4.46
CA ASN A 205 0.66 3.93 -5.37
C ASN A 205 2.18 3.72 -5.55
N TYR A 206 2.70 2.51 -5.27
CA TYR A 206 4.11 2.18 -5.43
C TYR A 206 4.33 0.71 -5.81
N PRO A 207 5.25 0.41 -6.75
CA PRO A 207 5.58 -0.97 -7.07
C PRO A 207 6.19 -1.71 -5.86
N HIS A 208 5.87 -2.99 -5.72
CA HIS A 208 6.33 -3.81 -4.61
C HIS A 208 6.77 -5.21 -5.04
N TRP A 209 7.72 -5.75 -4.29
CA TRP A 209 8.26 -7.09 -4.52
C TRP A 209 7.23 -8.19 -4.21
N LEU A 210 7.27 -9.25 -4.99
CA LEU A 210 6.72 -10.56 -4.64
C LEU A 210 7.87 -11.49 -4.23
N SER A 211 7.56 -12.58 -3.53
CA SER A 211 8.55 -13.62 -3.19
C SER A 211 8.85 -14.56 -4.37
N THR A 212 8.09 -14.45 -5.46
CA THR A 212 8.21 -15.32 -6.65
C THR A 212 9.39 -14.89 -7.53
N PRO A 213 10.37 -15.77 -7.79
CA PRO A 213 11.43 -15.51 -8.76
C PRO A 213 10.90 -15.55 -10.19
N ASN A 214 11.50 -14.79 -11.11
CA ASN A 214 11.16 -14.91 -12.54
C ASN A 214 11.65 -16.24 -13.14
N GLN A 215 12.88 -16.59 -12.82
CA GLN A 215 13.63 -17.77 -13.28
C GLN A 215 14.52 -18.25 -12.14
N THR A 216 15.20 -19.37 -12.30
CA THR A 216 16.11 -19.93 -11.29
C THR A 216 17.49 -20.23 -11.86
N LYS A 217 18.42 -20.60 -10.97
CA LYS A 217 19.78 -21.06 -11.34
C LYS A 217 19.80 -22.17 -12.41
N SER A 218 18.79 -23.05 -12.46
CA SER A 218 18.69 -24.10 -13.49
C SER A 218 18.50 -23.55 -14.90
N ARG A 219 18.01 -22.31 -14.99
CA ARG A 219 17.89 -21.52 -16.23
C ARG A 219 19.04 -20.54 -16.43
N LYS A 220 20.06 -20.58 -15.56
CA LYS A 220 21.19 -19.64 -15.54
C LYS A 220 20.77 -18.19 -15.34
N ASP A 221 19.61 -17.96 -14.70
CA ASP A 221 19.12 -16.63 -14.33
C ASP A 221 18.65 -16.64 -12.88
N SER A 222 19.36 -15.89 -12.03
CA SER A 222 18.99 -15.64 -10.64
C SER A 222 18.88 -14.15 -10.35
N SER A 223 18.63 -13.33 -11.36
CA SER A 223 18.72 -11.88 -11.29
C SER A 223 17.38 -11.18 -11.21
N TYR A 224 16.28 -11.82 -11.62
CA TYR A 224 14.97 -11.17 -11.73
C TYR A 224 13.92 -11.77 -10.77
N VAL A 225 13.18 -10.88 -10.12
CA VAL A 225 12.08 -11.19 -9.19
C VAL A 225 10.80 -10.55 -9.72
N GLN A 226 9.65 -11.20 -9.47
CA GLN A 226 8.35 -10.62 -9.81
C GLN A 226 8.04 -9.40 -8.93
N ILE A 227 7.43 -8.39 -9.55
CA ILE A 227 6.89 -7.21 -8.89
C ILE A 227 5.45 -6.98 -9.33
N VAL A 228 4.70 -6.27 -8.50
CA VAL A 228 3.40 -5.72 -8.86
C VAL A 228 3.56 -4.21 -9.00
N ASN A 229 3.24 -3.67 -10.18
CA ASN A 229 3.24 -2.24 -10.45
C ASN A 229 2.05 -1.55 -9.77
N SER A 230 2.08 -0.21 -9.66
CA SER A 230 1.00 0.56 -9.03
C SER A 230 -0.35 0.43 -9.74
N ASN A 231 -0.37 0.04 -11.02
CA ASN A 231 -1.58 -0.26 -11.79
C ASN A 231 -2.03 -1.73 -11.68
N GLY A 232 -1.41 -2.53 -10.80
CA GLY A 232 -1.72 -3.95 -10.61
C GLY A 232 -1.05 -4.89 -11.61
N GLY A 233 -0.38 -4.37 -12.64
CA GLY A 233 0.32 -5.18 -13.63
C GLY A 233 1.55 -5.88 -13.04
N VAL A 234 1.70 -7.18 -13.33
CA VAL A 234 2.86 -7.97 -12.89
C VAL A 234 3.98 -7.87 -13.94
N SER A 235 5.21 -7.68 -13.47
CA SER A 235 6.42 -7.69 -14.31
C SER A 235 7.60 -8.26 -13.51
N CYS A 236 8.79 -8.36 -14.11
CA CYS A 236 9.99 -8.76 -13.39
C CYS A 236 11.06 -7.67 -13.45
N ASN A 237 11.85 -7.54 -12.39
CA ASN A 237 12.92 -6.55 -12.30
C ASN A 237 14.14 -7.09 -11.56
N GLY A 238 15.29 -6.46 -11.81
CA GLY A 238 16.58 -6.85 -11.25
C GLY A 238 16.62 -6.75 -9.72
N CYS A 239 16.95 -7.85 -9.04
CA CYS A 239 16.85 -8.03 -7.59
C CYS A 239 17.82 -7.17 -6.77
N GLY A 240 19.01 -6.90 -7.31
CA GLY A 240 20.07 -6.19 -6.60
C GLY A 240 20.17 -4.69 -6.89
N TRP A 241 19.61 -4.24 -8.02
CA TRP A 241 19.83 -2.87 -8.54
C TRP A 241 18.60 -1.97 -8.36
N ASN A 242 17.41 -2.56 -8.39
CA ASN A 242 16.16 -1.82 -8.22
C ASN A 242 15.74 -1.76 -6.76
N VAL A 243 15.00 -0.72 -6.40
CA VAL A 243 14.41 -0.52 -5.08
C VAL A 243 12.89 -0.46 -5.24
N TYR A 244 12.18 -1.35 -4.55
CA TYR A 244 10.73 -1.38 -4.52
C TYR A 244 10.20 -1.55 -3.11
N GLY A 245 8.88 -1.41 -2.97
CA GLY A 245 8.16 -1.57 -1.74
C GLY A 245 8.23 -2.99 -1.18
N VAL A 246 8.33 -3.08 0.13
CA VAL A 246 8.03 -4.30 0.88
C VAL A 246 6.60 -4.17 1.40
N ARG A 247 5.65 -4.85 0.75
CA ARG A 247 4.23 -4.91 1.16
C ARG A 247 3.99 -6.23 1.89
N PRO A 248 4.13 -6.27 3.24
CA PRO A 248 4.02 -7.52 3.97
C PRO A 248 2.58 -7.96 4.17
N PHE A 249 2.42 -9.23 4.49
CA PHE A 249 1.20 -9.82 5.02
C PHE A 249 1.52 -10.82 6.14
N PHE A 250 0.55 -11.04 7.01
CA PHE A 250 0.55 -12.12 8.01
C PHE A 250 -0.82 -12.83 8.01
N ILE A 251 -0.88 -14.01 8.65
CA ILE A 251 -2.07 -14.86 8.64
C ILE A 251 -2.49 -15.17 10.08
N THR A 252 -3.78 -15.08 10.37
CA THR A 252 -4.37 -15.56 11.63
C THR A 252 -5.49 -16.55 11.38
N GLU A 253 -5.78 -17.38 12.37
CA GLU A 253 -7.00 -18.19 12.40
C GLU A 253 -8.26 -17.29 12.47
N SER A 254 -9.35 -17.74 11.83
CA SER A 254 -10.58 -16.96 11.60
C SER A 254 -11.39 -16.59 12.85
#